data_AF-A0A662F0N3-F1
#
_entry.id   AF-A0A662F0N3-F1
#
_cell.length_a   1.000
_cell.length_b   1.000
_cell.length_c   1.000
_cell.angle_alpha   90.00
_cell.angle_beta   90.00
_cell.angle_gamma   90.00
#
_symmetry.space_group_name_H-M   'P 1'
#
loop_
_entity.id
_entity.type
_entity.pdbx_description
1 polymer ?
#
loop_
_entity_poly.entity_id
_entity_poly.type
_entity_poly.pdbx_seq_one_letter_code
_entity_poly.pdbx_strand_id
1 'polypeptide(L)'
;MVRIGKRESRKKSRIASKEKERIKESIVDGFEMKGQFSGKKKDLFDSLSKLTFLEIAERTEGLVAINVESRDIRKRPLLFSIIYFDTDRIKVLYSCVAGMSPKKRRLDILSYFLNILTVVGDNYSVDEKEIYQLLQNAIKDMSEYVTLDYERMYAEHDSLKDEIERIKKEEASLRESNDLLSRENYELKTRLEDYKIRLEKYESISDETLSVKLQEWISEHAGQINITDFSKVYEIPESRVEQMLNKMVMKGYLESRG
;
A
#
# COMPACT_ATOMS: atom_id res chain seq x y z
N MET A 1 -20.11 -16.54 -32.32
CA MET A 1 -19.29 -15.38 -31.90
C MET A 1 -20.10 -14.47 -30.97
N VAL A 2 -20.13 -14.73 -29.65
CA VAL A 2 -20.87 -13.90 -28.68
C VAL A 2 -20.11 -13.91 -27.34
N ARG A 3 -19.13 -13.01 -27.13
CA ARG A 3 -18.50 -12.78 -25.80
C ARG A 3 -17.88 -11.37 -25.64
N ILE A 4 -18.58 -10.30 -26.01
CA ILE A 4 -18.11 -8.92 -25.73
C ILE A 4 -19.07 -8.14 -24.80
N GLY A 5 -20.38 -8.40 -24.84
CA GLY A 5 -21.38 -7.64 -24.05
C GLY A 5 -21.47 -7.89 -22.53
N LYS A 6 -20.85 -8.96 -21.99
CA LYS A 6 -20.95 -9.30 -20.55
C LYS A 6 -19.92 -8.61 -19.65
N ARG A 7 -18.83 -8.06 -20.21
CA ARG A 7 -17.77 -7.39 -19.42
C ARG A 7 -18.07 -5.91 -19.16
N GLU A 8 -18.68 -5.20 -20.11
CA GLU A 8 -19.04 -3.79 -19.92
C GLU A 8 -20.25 -3.60 -18.99
N SER A 9 -21.24 -4.49 -19.04
CA SER A 9 -22.39 -4.45 -18.13
C SER A 9 -21.99 -4.71 -16.67
N ARG A 10 -21.02 -5.60 -16.43
CA ARG A 10 -20.45 -5.84 -15.09
C ARG A 10 -19.53 -4.71 -14.61
N LYS A 11 -18.84 -4.01 -15.51
CA LYS A 11 -18.05 -2.81 -15.16
C LYS A 11 -18.97 -1.62 -14.83
N LYS A 12 -20.00 -1.37 -15.65
CA LYS A 12 -20.99 -0.31 -15.38
C LYS A 12 -21.83 -0.63 -14.13
N SER A 13 -22.18 -1.89 -13.87
CA SER A 13 -22.87 -2.25 -12.62
C SER A 13 -21.98 -2.14 -11.38
N ARG A 14 -20.66 -2.40 -11.51
CA ARG A 14 -19.69 -2.21 -10.41
C ARG A 14 -19.33 -0.74 -10.14
N ILE A 15 -19.35 0.11 -11.16
CA ILE A 15 -19.16 1.56 -11.02
C ILE A 15 -20.44 2.17 -10.41
N ALA A 16 -21.62 1.80 -10.92
CA ALA A 16 -22.90 2.22 -10.35
C ALA A 16 -23.17 1.66 -8.94
N SER A 17 -22.57 0.52 -8.56
CA SER A 17 -22.66 0.00 -7.18
C SER A 17 -21.65 0.66 -6.23
N LYS A 18 -20.50 1.16 -6.72
CA LYS A 18 -19.55 1.95 -5.91
C LYS A 18 -20.01 3.38 -5.69
N GLU A 19 -20.79 3.94 -6.59
CA GLU A 19 -21.33 5.32 -6.49
C GLU A 19 -22.62 5.40 -5.66
N LYS A 20 -23.24 4.24 -5.37
CA LYS A 20 -24.40 4.12 -4.46
C LYS A 20 -24.02 3.86 -3.00
N GLU A 21 -22.75 3.64 -2.70
CA GLU A 21 -22.26 3.63 -1.32
C GLU A 21 -21.72 5.02 -0.95
N ARG A 22 -22.39 5.65 0.03
CA ARG A 22 -21.97 6.82 0.84
C ARG A 22 -22.52 8.21 0.49
N ILE A 23 -23.81 8.32 0.17
CA ILE A 23 -24.59 9.36 0.87
C ILE A 23 -25.21 8.66 2.07
N LYS A 24 -24.38 8.39 3.10
CA LYS A 24 -24.92 8.04 4.41
C LYS A 24 -25.62 9.31 4.91
N GLU A 25 -26.93 9.24 5.10
CA GLU A 25 -27.73 10.35 5.60
C GLU A 25 -27.11 10.89 6.90
N SER A 26 -27.10 12.22 7.04
CA SER A 26 -26.59 12.88 8.24
C SER A 26 -27.46 12.50 9.44
N ILE A 27 -26.83 12.06 10.53
CA ILE A 27 -27.52 11.79 11.79
C ILE A 27 -27.73 13.14 12.49
N VAL A 28 -28.92 13.39 13.02
CA VAL A 28 -29.20 14.60 13.81
C VAL A 28 -29.14 14.24 15.28
N ASP A 29 -28.43 15.05 16.05
CA ASP A 29 -28.22 14.92 17.49
C ASP A 29 -28.41 16.30 18.15
N GLY A 30 -28.50 16.36 19.48
CA GLY A 30 -28.79 17.62 20.16
C GLY A 30 -28.81 17.55 21.67
N PHE A 31 -28.79 18.72 22.29
CA PHE A 31 -28.93 18.89 23.74
C PHE A 31 -29.85 20.06 24.06
N GLU A 32 -30.43 20.01 25.25
CA GLU A 32 -31.34 21.03 25.79
C GLU A 32 -30.80 21.49 27.15
N MET A 33 -30.95 22.78 27.42
CA MET A 33 -30.64 23.36 28.72
C MET A 33 -31.73 24.31 29.15
N LYS A 34 -31.89 24.44 30.46
CA LYS A 34 -32.77 25.43 31.05
C LYS A 34 -32.14 26.80 30.99
N GLY A 35 -32.97 27.78 30.71
CA GLY A 35 -32.57 29.17 30.86
C GLY A 35 -33.76 30.10 30.92
N GLN A 36 -33.47 31.37 31.05
CA GLN A 36 -34.48 32.38 31.26
C GLN A 36 -34.16 33.58 30.39
N PHE A 37 -35.12 33.90 29.52
CA PHE A 37 -35.06 35.10 28.73
C PHE A 37 -35.39 36.33 29.58
N SER A 38 -34.48 37.30 29.63
CA SER A 38 -34.60 38.50 30.48
C SER A 38 -34.84 39.81 29.70
N GLY A 39 -34.71 39.78 28.36
CA GLY A 39 -34.73 40.97 27.50
C GLY A 39 -35.93 41.10 26.55
N LYS A 40 -35.82 41.97 25.54
CA LYS A 40 -36.77 42.03 24.40
C LYS A 40 -36.24 41.19 23.24
N LYS A 41 -37.15 40.54 22.50
CA LYS A 41 -36.77 39.71 21.33
C LYS A 41 -35.90 40.47 20.32
N LYS A 42 -36.14 41.77 20.15
CA LYS A 42 -35.35 42.64 19.26
C LYS A 42 -33.89 42.75 19.69
N ASP A 43 -33.62 42.88 20.98
CA ASP A 43 -32.24 43.02 21.50
C ASP A 43 -31.45 41.72 21.29
N LEU A 44 -32.13 40.56 21.44
CA LEU A 44 -31.57 39.26 21.13
C LEU A 44 -31.30 39.09 19.63
N PHE A 45 -32.23 39.53 18.78
CA PHE A 45 -32.06 39.53 17.33
C PHE A 45 -30.87 40.41 16.92
N ASP A 46 -30.79 41.63 17.44
CA ASP A 46 -29.72 42.59 17.14
C ASP A 46 -28.36 42.02 17.58
N SER A 47 -28.26 41.39 18.75
CA SER A 47 -27.03 40.72 19.20
C SER A 47 -26.61 39.55 18.31
N LEU A 48 -27.55 38.67 17.95
CA LEU A 48 -27.27 37.53 17.07
C LEU A 48 -26.94 37.98 15.63
N SER A 49 -27.55 39.06 15.15
CA SER A 49 -27.36 39.58 13.78
C SER A 49 -25.93 40.09 13.53
N LYS A 50 -25.17 40.38 14.60
CA LYS A 50 -23.73 40.70 14.52
C LYS A 50 -22.91 39.52 13.98
N LEU A 51 -23.43 38.30 14.07
CA LEU A 51 -22.77 37.09 13.59
C LEU A 51 -23.23 36.82 12.15
N THR A 52 -22.40 37.20 11.17
CA THR A 52 -22.74 37.13 9.73
C THR A 52 -22.94 35.71 9.19
N PHE A 53 -22.48 34.69 9.91
CA PHE A 53 -22.66 33.28 9.55
C PHE A 53 -24.00 32.69 10.04
N LEU A 54 -24.80 33.44 10.80
CA LEU A 54 -26.09 33.00 11.30
C LEU A 54 -27.25 33.49 10.41
N GLU A 55 -28.08 32.54 9.98
CA GLU A 55 -29.42 32.83 9.48
C GLU A 55 -30.38 32.84 10.69
N ILE A 56 -31.03 33.97 10.95
CA ILE A 56 -31.92 34.14 12.11
C ILE A 56 -33.38 34.14 11.63
N ALA A 57 -34.20 33.33 12.28
CA ALA A 57 -35.64 33.27 12.03
C ALA A 57 -36.43 33.53 13.30
N GLU A 58 -37.48 34.36 13.20
CA GLU A 58 -38.37 34.66 14.32
C GLU A 58 -39.46 33.59 14.45
N ARG A 59 -39.76 33.18 15.69
CA ARG A 59 -40.87 32.28 16.03
C ARG A 59 -41.78 32.92 17.08
N THR A 60 -42.99 32.38 17.18
CA THR A 60 -43.98 32.76 18.20
C THR A 60 -43.40 32.70 19.61
N GLU A 61 -42.66 31.64 19.92
CA GLU A 61 -42.15 31.36 21.29
C GLU A 61 -40.69 31.80 21.51
N GLY A 62 -40.01 32.35 20.49
CA GLY A 62 -38.58 32.63 20.60
C GLY A 62 -37.89 33.05 19.31
N LEU A 63 -36.57 32.90 19.28
CA LEU A 63 -35.72 33.10 18.10
C LEU A 63 -34.99 31.81 17.74
N VAL A 64 -34.73 31.61 16.46
CA VAL A 64 -33.94 30.49 15.95
C VAL A 64 -32.71 31.02 15.24
N ALA A 65 -31.54 30.57 15.67
CA ALA A 65 -30.29 30.80 14.98
C ALA A 65 -29.89 29.53 14.22
N ILE A 66 -29.72 29.66 12.90
CA ILE A 66 -29.37 28.56 12.01
C ILE A 66 -27.98 28.85 11.44
N ASN A 67 -27.07 27.90 11.60
CA ASN A 67 -25.77 27.90 10.97
C ASN A 67 -25.70 26.77 9.96
N VAL A 68 -25.43 27.10 8.70
CA VAL A 68 -25.24 26.11 7.63
C VAL A 68 -23.79 26.15 7.18
N GLU A 69 -23.00 25.21 7.67
CA GLU A 69 -21.56 25.12 7.37
C GLU A 69 -21.29 24.47 6.01
N SER A 70 -22.10 23.50 5.59
CA SER A 70 -21.96 22.90 4.27
C SER A 70 -23.29 22.46 3.65
N ARG A 71 -23.32 22.47 2.31
CA ARG A 71 -24.45 22.03 1.49
C ARG A 71 -23.99 20.98 0.50
N ASP A 72 -24.85 20.00 0.25
CA ASP A 72 -24.65 18.99 -0.79
C ASP A 72 -24.77 19.60 -2.21
N ILE A 73 -24.41 18.85 -3.25
CA ILE A 73 -24.51 19.19 -4.68
C ILE A 73 -25.93 19.60 -5.06
N ARG A 74 -26.94 19.09 -4.32
CA ARG A 74 -28.36 19.46 -4.47
C ARG A 74 -28.78 20.68 -3.63
N LYS A 75 -27.84 21.44 -3.09
CA LYS A 75 -28.02 22.61 -2.20
C LYS A 75 -28.74 22.32 -0.88
N ARG A 76 -28.87 21.05 -0.47
CA ARG A 76 -29.44 20.66 0.82
C ARG A 76 -28.41 20.84 1.93
N PRO A 77 -28.77 21.39 3.11
CA PRO A 77 -27.84 21.52 4.22
C PRO A 77 -27.41 20.12 4.68
N LEU A 78 -26.10 19.88 4.67
CA LEU A 78 -25.49 18.60 5.05
C LEU A 78 -24.88 18.71 6.45
N LEU A 79 -24.22 19.83 6.72
CA LEU A 79 -23.59 20.13 7.98
C LEU A 79 -24.16 21.44 8.51
N PHE A 80 -24.95 21.35 9.58
CA PHE A 80 -25.66 22.48 10.14
C PHE A 80 -25.76 22.38 11.66
N SER A 81 -26.02 23.51 12.29
CA SER A 81 -26.47 23.61 13.68
C SER A 81 -27.63 24.59 13.78
N ILE A 82 -28.59 24.28 14.64
CA ILE A 82 -29.79 25.06 14.88
C ILE A 82 -29.92 25.25 16.38
N ILE A 83 -30.04 26.50 16.81
CA ILE A 83 -30.19 26.86 18.21
C ILE A 83 -31.53 27.56 18.36
N TYR A 84 -32.41 26.96 19.15
CA TYR A 84 -33.69 27.52 19.55
C TYR A 84 -33.51 28.24 20.87
N PHE A 85 -33.78 29.54 20.87
CA PHE A 85 -33.86 30.38 22.06
C PHE A 85 -35.34 30.53 22.42
N ASP A 86 -35.87 29.57 23.17
CA ASP A 86 -37.22 29.63 23.71
C ASP A 86 -37.21 30.41 25.04
N THR A 87 -38.37 30.71 25.60
CA THR A 87 -38.46 31.60 26.77
C THR A 87 -37.87 30.98 28.05
N ASP A 88 -37.95 29.65 28.18
CA ASP A 88 -37.58 28.85 29.37
C ASP A 88 -36.41 27.86 29.13
N ARG A 89 -35.94 27.75 27.90
CA ARG A 89 -34.96 26.75 27.48
C ARG A 89 -34.18 27.18 26.25
N ILE A 90 -32.97 26.63 26.12
CA ILE A 90 -32.23 26.64 24.87
C ILE A 90 -32.11 25.21 24.36
N LYS A 91 -32.47 24.98 23.10
CA LYS A 91 -32.30 23.70 22.44
C LYS A 91 -31.33 23.82 21.29
N VAL A 92 -30.30 22.98 21.29
CA VAL A 92 -29.30 22.90 20.23
C VAL A 92 -29.49 21.59 19.47
N LEU A 93 -29.69 21.69 18.17
CA LEU A 93 -29.70 20.57 17.24
C LEU A 93 -28.52 20.71 16.28
N TYR A 94 -27.84 19.62 15.97
CA TYR A 94 -26.75 19.62 15.01
C TYR A 94 -26.75 18.35 14.18
N SER A 95 -26.23 18.45 12.96
CA SER A 95 -26.01 17.29 12.11
C SER A 95 -24.59 16.74 12.26
N CYS A 96 -24.49 15.42 12.14
CA CYS A 96 -23.25 14.67 12.06
C CYS A 96 -23.19 13.93 10.72
N VAL A 97 -22.16 14.24 9.93
CA VAL A 97 -21.92 13.60 8.63
C VAL A 97 -21.17 12.27 8.79
N ALA A 98 -21.34 11.38 7.82
CA ALA A 98 -20.67 10.10 7.84
C ALA A 98 -19.16 10.23 7.72
N GLY A 99 -18.43 9.55 8.62
CA GLY A 99 -16.98 9.62 8.72
C GLY A 99 -16.48 10.65 9.74
N MET A 100 -17.37 11.50 10.27
CA MET A 100 -17.07 12.36 11.42
C MET A 100 -17.38 11.62 12.72
N SER A 101 -16.53 11.77 13.73
CA SER A 101 -16.80 11.27 15.09
C SER A 101 -17.92 12.11 15.73
N PRO A 102 -19.02 11.50 16.20
CA PRO A 102 -20.09 12.23 16.90
C PRO A 102 -19.58 12.99 18.12
N LYS A 103 -18.63 12.41 18.86
CA LYS A 103 -17.99 13.06 20.03
C LYS A 103 -17.23 14.32 19.61
N LYS A 104 -16.45 14.25 18.54
CA LYS A 104 -15.74 15.41 17.98
C LYS A 104 -16.72 16.50 17.54
N ARG A 105 -17.78 16.11 16.80
CA ARG A 105 -18.80 17.07 16.36
C ARG A 105 -19.49 17.76 17.53
N ARG A 106 -19.81 17.01 18.59
CA ARG A 106 -20.40 17.56 19.81
C ARG A 106 -19.48 18.60 20.46
N LEU A 107 -18.17 18.38 20.49
CA LEU A 107 -17.18 19.35 21.00
C LEU A 107 -17.15 20.63 20.15
N ASP A 108 -17.15 20.50 18.83
CA ASP A 108 -17.18 21.64 17.92
C ASP A 108 -18.45 22.50 18.13
N ILE A 109 -19.60 21.82 18.23
CA ILE A 109 -20.89 22.48 18.49
C ILE A 109 -20.93 23.11 19.88
N LEU A 110 -20.34 22.49 20.88
CA LEU A 110 -20.29 23.01 22.24
C LEU A 110 -19.42 24.28 22.31
N SER A 111 -18.25 24.29 21.66
CA SER A 111 -17.43 25.49 21.54
C SER A 111 -18.18 26.62 20.83
N TYR A 112 -18.84 26.29 19.72
CA TYR A 112 -19.67 27.23 18.98
C TYR A 112 -20.82 27.78 19.82
N PHE A 113 -21.50 26.91 20.55
CA PHE A 113 -22.60 27.27 21.43
C PHE A 113 -22.15 28.20 22.56
N LEU A 114 -21.01 27.94 23.20
CA LEU A 114 -20.45 28.81 24.23
C LEU A 114 -20.11 30.20 23.67
N ASN A 115 -19.59 30.28 22.44
CA ASN A 115 -19.33 31.55 21.77
C ASN A 115 -20.62 32.32 21.46
N ILE A 116 -21.74 31.64 21.24
CA ILE A 116 -23.03 32.32 21.07
C ILE A 116 -23.58 32.78 22.41
N LEU A 117 -23.43 31.97 23.47
CA LEU A 117 -23.82 32.38 24.82
C LEU A 117 -23.10 33.65 25.28
N THR A 118 -21.81 33.84 24.94
CA THR A 118 -21.10 35.08 25.29
C THR A 118 -21.66 36.31 24.59
N VAL A 119 -22.20 36.17 23.38
CA VAL A 119 -22.84 37.26 22.62
C VAL A 119 -24.25 37.56 23.15
N VAL A 120 -24.91 36.54 23.68
CA VAL A 120 -26.31 36.59 24.10
C VAL A 120 -26.48 36.81 25.61
N GLY A 121 -25.40 36.72 26.40
CA GLY A 121 -25.43 36.68 27.87
C GLY A 121 -26.16 37.84 28.55
N ASP A 122 -26.22 39.02 27.93
CA ASP A 122 -26.96 40.16 28.47
C ASP A 122 -28.50 39.98 28.40
N ASN A 123 -28.99 39.18 27.44
CA ASN A 123 -30.41 39.00 27.14
C ASN A 123 -30.96 37.64 27.57
N TYR A 124 -30.09 36.69 27.88
CA TYR A 124 -30.47 35.30 28.16
C TYR A 124 -29.57 34.71 29.25
N SER A 125 -30.17 34.33 30.38
CA SER A 125 -29.48 33.65 31.47
C SER A 125 -29.64 32.14 31.32
N VAL A 126 -28.55 31.38 31.45
CA VAL A 126 -28.57 29.91 31.42
C VAL A 126 -28.16 29.39 32.80
N ASP A 127 -28.65 28.22 33.21
CA ASP A 127 -28.19 27.59 34.44
C ASP A 127 -26.71 27.18 34.31
N GLU A 128 -25.84 27.86 35.07
CA GLU A 128 -24.40 27.59 35.09
C GLU A 128 -24.09 26.13 35.44
N LYS A 129 -24.92 25.48 36.27
CA LYS A 129 -24.71 24.07 36.65
C LYS A 129 -24.81 23.15 35.44
N GLU A 130 -25.77 23.39 34.55
CA GLU A 130 -25.92 22.59 33.33
C GLU A 130 -24.76 22.84 32.37
N ILE A 131 -24.25 24.08 32.29
CA ILE A 131 -23.04 24.40 31.51
C ILE A 131 -21.82 23.66 32.06
N TYR A 132 -21.59 23.67 33.38
CA TYR A 132 -20.47 22.96 33.99
C TYR A 132 -20.55 21.44 33.77
N GLN A 133 -21.75 20.84 33.87
CA GLN A 133 -21.95 19.42 33.57
C GLN A 133 -21.68 19.10 32.10
N LEU A 134 -22.14 19.96 31.19
CA LEU A 134 -21.91 19.80 29.75
C LEU A 134 -20.41 19.89 29.41
N LEU A 135 -19.70 20.86 30.00
CA LEU A 135 -18.25 21.02 29.89
C LEU A 135 -17.49 19.83 30.49
N GLN A 136 -17.89 19.34 31.66
CA GLN A 136 -17.26 18.19 32.29
C GLN A 136 -17.39 16.93 31.43
N ASN A 137 -18.58 16.69 30.86
CA ASN A 137 -18.81 15.57 29.95
C ASN A 137 -17.97 15.70 28.67
N ALA A 138 -17.86 16.91 28.13
CA ALA A 138 -17.01 17.21 26.97
C ALA A 138 -15.52 16.96 27.25
N ILE A 139 -15.01 17.40 28.40
CA ILE A 139 -13.63 17.16 28.83
C ILE A 139 -13.38 15.65 29.01
N LYS A 140 -14.35 14.93 29.59
CA LYS A 140 -14.28 13.47 29.73
C LYS A 140 -14.21 12.77 28.37
N ASP A 141 -15.09 13.14 27.44
CA ASP A 141 -15.11 12.59 26.08
C ASP A 141 -13.80 12.89 25.33
N MET A 142 -13.24 14.10 25.52
CA MET A 142 -11.96 14.49 24.94
C MET A 142 -10.80 13.68 25.53
N SER A 143 -10.79 13.49 26.86
CA SER A 143 -9.78 12.67 27.54
C SER A 143 -9.81 11.23 27.02
N GLU A 144 -10.99 10.60 26.96
CA GLU A 144 -11.16 9.26 26.40
C GLU A 144 -10.67 9.17 24.95
N TYR A 145 -11.01 10.16 24.12
CA TYR A 145 -10.59 10.19 22.71
C TYR A 145 -9.07 10.29 22.57
N VAL A 146 -8.43 11.19 23.32
CA VAL A 146 -6.97 11.38 23.30
C VAL A 146 -6.26 10.12 23.83
N THR A 147 -6.77 9.50 24.89
CA THR A 147 -6.19 8.26 25.43
C THR A 147 -6.27 7.11 24.43
N LEU A 148 -7.42 6.90 23.78
CA LEU A 148 -7.61 5.84 22.78
C LEU A 148 -6.71 6.04 21.55
N ASP A 149 -6.62 7.27 21.04
CA ASP A 149 -5.75 7.58 19.90
C ASP A 149 -4.27 7.38 20.27
N TYR A 150 -3.87 7.73 21.50
CA TYR A 150 -2.51 7.51 21.98
C TYR A 150 -2.15 6.02 22.12
N GLU A 151 -2.99 5.22 22.78
CA GLU A 151 -2.78 3.78 22.95
C GLU A 151 -2.70 3.07 21.60
N ARG A 152 -3.58 3.43 20.67
CA ARG A 152 -3.58 2.88 19.32
C ARG A 152 -2.32 3.27 18.54
N MET A 153 -1.95 4.56 18.55
CA MET A 153 -0.72 5.03 17.90
C MET A 153 0.51 4.34 18.47
N TYR A 154 0.56 4.16 19.79
CA TYR A 154 1.65 3.47 20.46
C TYR A 154 1.75 2.00 20.01
N ALA A 155 0.61 1.29 19.96
CA ALA A 155 0.57 -0.09 19.48
C ALA A 155 0.96 -0.22 18.00
N GLU A 156 0.48 0.69 17.14
CA GLU A 156 0.86 0.73 15.73
C GLU A 156 2.36 1.02 15.58
N HIS A 157 2.91 1.96 16.35
CA HIS A 157 4.34 2.27 16.36
C HIS A 157 5.19 1.06 16.78
N ASP A 158 4.84 0.39 17.87
CA ASP A 158 5.56 -0.80 18.34
C ASP A 158 5.49 -1.94 17.30
N SER A 159 4.32 -2.16 16.68
CA SER A 159 4.18 -3.16 15.63
C SER A 159 5.04 -2.86 14.39
N LEU A 160 5.12 -1.59 13.99
CA LEU A 160 5.93 -1.16 12.86
C LEU A 160 7.42 -1.27 13.17
N LYS A 161 7.82 -1.00 14.41
CA LYS A 161 9.21 -1.16 14.85
C LYS A 161 9.63 -2.63 14.76
N ASP A 162 8.80 -3.55 15.24
CA ASP A 162 9.05 -4.99 15.16
C ASP A 162 9.10 -5.46 13.69
N GLU A 163 8.22 -4.95 12.83
CA GLU A 163 8.21 -5.25 11.40
C GLU A 163 9.47 -4.73 10.69
N ILE A 164 9.94 -3.52 11.02
CA ILE A 164 11.21 -2.97 10.51
C ILE A 164 12.39 -3.84 10.94
N GLU A 165 12.44 -4.28 12.21
CA GLU A 165 13.50 -5.15 12.69
C GLU A 165 13.48 -6.51 11.99
N ARG A 166 12.29 -7.08 11.74
CA ARG A 166 12.13 -8.31 10.98
C ARG A 166 12.64 -8.17 9.54
N ILE A 167 12.19 -7.11 8.84
CA ILE A 167 12.61 -6.85 7.45
C ILE A 167 14.12 -6.64 7.36
N LYS A 168 14.73 -5.93 8.31
CA LYS A 168 16.20 -5.75 8.33
C LYS A 168 16.95 -7.07 8.48
N LYS A 169 16.45 -8.00 9.31
CA LYS A 169 17.04 -9.34 9.46
C LYS A 169 16.90 -10.16 8.17
N GLU A 170 15.73 -10.11 7.54
CA GLU A 170 15.49 -10.77 6.25
C GLU A 170 16.38 -10.19 5.15
N GLU A 171 16.52 -8.87 5.08
CA GLU A 171 17.40 -8.20 4.12
C GLU A 171 18.86 -8.61 4.31
N ALA A 172 19.35 -8.65 5.55
CA ALA A 172 20.71 -9.11 5.85
C ALA A 172 20.95 -10.56 5.40
N SER A 173 20.00 -11.47 5.68
CA SER A 173 20.08 -12.87 5.27
C SER A 173 20.02 -13.04 3.75
N LEU A 174 19.19 -12.26 3.06
CA LEU A 174 19.11 -12.27 1.60
C LEU A 174 20.39 -11.74 0.95
N ARG A 175 20.98 -10.68 1.51
CA ARG A 175 22.29 -10.16 1.05
C ARG A 175 23.39 -11.21 1.18
N GLU A 176 23.48 -11.86 2.34
CA GLU A 176 24.46 -12.93 2.57
C GLU A 176 24.26 -14.10 1.59
N SER A 177 23.01 -14.54 1.39
CA SER A 177 22.68 -15.61 0.44
C SER A 177 23.03 -15.24 -1.00
N ASN A 178 22.80 -13.98 -1.39
CA ASN A 178 23.13 -13.50 -2.73
C ASN A 178 24.65 -13.43 -2.96
N ASP A 179 25.41 -13.03 -1.94
CA ASP A 179 26.87 -13.01 -2.00
C ASP A 179 27.45 -14.43 -2.14
N LEU A 180 26.90 -15.40 -1.41
CA LEU A 180 27.27 -16.82 -1.53
C LEU A 180 26.97 -17.36 -2.93
N LEU A 181 25.74 -17.18 -3.42
CA LEU A 181 25.34 -17.62 -4.76
C LEU A 181 26.17 -16.96 -5.86
N SER A 182 26.54 -15.68 -5.69
CA SER A 182 27.40 -14.97 -6.64
C SER A 182 28.81 -15.58 -6.70
N ARG A 183 29.37 -15.98 -5.56
CA ARG A 183 30.66 -16.69 -5.50
C ARG A 183 30.58 -18.07 -6.15
N GLU A 184 29.56 -18.86 -5.81
CA GLU A 184 29.36 -20.19 -6.40
C GLU A 184 29.17 -20.11 -7.93
N ASN A 185 28.42 -19.12 -8.41
CA ASN A 185 28.22 -18.92 -9.84
C ASN A 185 29.52 -18.56 -10.56
N TYR A 186 30.37 -17.74 -9.95
CA TYR A 186 31.69 -17.42 -10.47
C TYR A 186 32.61 -18.65 -10.54
N GLU A 187 32.62 -19.46 -9.48
CA GLU A 187 33.39 -20.71 -9.45
C GLU A 187 32.92 -21.70 -10.53
N LEU A 188 31.61 -21.87 -10.68
CA LEU A 188 31.02 -22.75 -11.70
C LEU A 188 31.34 -22.26 -13.11
N LYS A 189 31.27 -20.94 -13.38
CA LYS A 189 31.68 -20.37 -14.66
C LYS A 189 33.15 -20.63 -14.97
N THR A 190 34.02 -20.47 -13.98
CA THR A 190 35.45 -20.76 -14.12
C THR A 190 35.69 -22.22 -14.47
N ARG A 191 35.04 -23.15 -13.75
CA ARG A 191 35.13 -24.59 -14.05
C ARG A 191 34.58 -24.94 -15.42
N LEU A 192 33.47 -24.33 -15.81
CA LEU A 192 32.84 -24.56 -17.11
C LEU A 192 33.77 -24.13 -18.24
N GLU A 193 34.44 -22.99 -18.09
CA GLU A 193 35.42 -22.52 -19.08
C GLU A 193 36.63 -23.45 -19.16
N ASP A 194 37.15 -23.91 -18.02
CA ASP A 194 38.21 -24.93 -17.97
C ASP A 194 37.81 -26.22 -18.70
N TYR A 195 36.57 -26.69 -18.50
CA TYR A 195 36.06 -27.87 -19.20
C TYR A 195 35.87 -27.65 -20.69
N LYS A 196 35.42 -26.45 -21.12
CA LYS A 196 35.32 -26.10 -22.53
C LYS A 196 36.68 -26.12 -23.20
N ILE A 197 37.69 -25.48 -22.61
CA ILE A 197 39.06 -25.48 -23.15
C ILE A 197 39.60 -26.91 -23.25
N ARG A 198 39.32 -27.77 -22.27
CA ARG A 198 39.69 -29.20 -22.33
C ARG A 198 38.94 -29.92 -23.44
N LEU A 199 37.64 -29.68 -23.59
CA LEU A 199 36.81 -30.30 -24.62
C LEU A 199 37.28 -29.89 -26.02
N GLU A 200 37.55 -28.61 -26.26
CA GLU A 200 38.08 -28.10 -27.54
C GLU A 200 39.41 -28.78 -27.91
N LYS A 201 40.29 -29.03 -26.94
CA LYS A 201 41.52 -29.80 -27.16
C LYS A 201 41.26 -31.26 -27.56
N TYR A 202 40.17 -31.86 -27.07
CA TYR A 202 39.75 -33.21 -27.46
C TYR A 202 38.88 -33.23 -28.71
N GLU A 203 38.29 -32.12 -29.15
CA GLU A 203 37.41 -32.06 -30.33
C GLU A 203 38.12 -31.57 -31.59
N SER A 204 39.35 -31.05 -31.50
CA SER A 204 40.07 -30.43 -32.63
C SER A 204 40.17 -31.30 -33.89
N ILE A 205 40.10 -32.63 -33.78
CA ILE A 205 39.90 -33.53 -34.93
C ILE A 205 38.87 -34.61 -34.56
N SER A 206 37.80 -34.77 -35.35
CA SER A 206 36.82 -35.87 -35.16
C SER A 206 37.49 -37.23 -35.31
N ASP A 207 37.05 -38.21 -34.51
CA ASP A 207 37.54 -39.60 -34.56
C ASP A 207 37.44 -40.20 -35.97
N GLU A 208 36.41 -39.85 -36.73
CA GLU A 208 36.21 -40.32 -38.11
C GLU A 208 37.22 -39.67 -39.06
N THR A 209 37.41 -38.36 -38.97
CA THR A 209 38.42 -37.64 -39.77
C THR A 209 39.82 -38.11 -39.41
N LEU A 210 40.08 -38.41 -38.14
CA LEU A 210 41.35 -38.97 -37.68
C LEU A 210 41.60 -40.35 -38.27
N SER A 211 40.59 -41.23 -38.27
CA SER A 211 40.69 -42.56 -38.87
C SER A 211 40.99 -42.49 -40.36
N VAL A 212 40.35 -41.57 -41.10
CA VAL A 212 40.61 -41.38 -42.55
C VAL A 212 42.03 -40.88 -42.77
N LYS A 213 42.46 -39.84 -42.05
CA LYS A 213 43.82 -39.30 -42.16
C LYS A 213 44.90 -40.34 -41.80
N LEU A 214 44.63 -41.20 -40.81
CA LEU A 214 45.52 -42.30 -40.45
C LEU A 214 45.62 -43.33 -41.57
N GLN A 215 44.50 -43.69 -42.21
CA GLN A 215 44.51 -44.60 -43.35
C GLN A 215 45.26 -44.03 -44.55
N GLU A 216 45.02 -42.75 -44.89
CA GLU A 216 45.74 -42.03 -45.94
C GLU A 216 47.25 -42.04 -45.65
N TRP A 217 47.64 -41.65 -44.44
CA TRP A 217 49.05 -41.63 -44.04
C TRP A 217 49.72 -43.01 -44.11
N ILE A 218 49.07 -44.05 -43.60
CA ILE A 218 49.58 -45.43 -43.65
C ILE A 218 49.72 -45.90 -45.09
N SER A 219 48.78 -45.53 -45.97
CA SER A 219 48.83 -45.88 -47.39
C SER A 219 49.99 -45.20 -48.12
N GLU A 220 50.27 -43.94 -47.78
CA GLU A 220 51.37 -43.15 -48.37
C GLU A 220 52.75 -43.60 -47.88
N HIS A 221 52.83 -44.05 -46.62
CA HIS A 221 54.09 -44.45 -45.97
C HIS A 221 54.30 -45.97 -45.98
N ALA A 222 53.83 -46.65 -47.02
CA ALA A 222 54.06 -48.08 -47.28
C ALA A 222 53.68 -49.00 -46.11
N GLY A 223 52.61 -48.69 -45.39
CA GLY A 223 52.10 -49.49 -44.28
C GLY A 223 52.77 -49.22 -42.92
N GLN A 224 53.67 -48.24 -42.83
CA GLN A 224 54.34 -47.87 -41.57
C GLN A 224 53.81 -46.51 -41.08
N ILE A 225 53.63 -46.40 -39.77
CA ILE A 225 53.27 -45.14 -39.13
C ILE A 225 54.22 -44.83 -37.99
N ASN A 226 54.85 -43.67 -38.06
CA ASN A 226 55.55 -43.07 -36.93
C ASN A 226 54.58 -42.11 -36.22
N ILE A 227 54.16 -42.48 -35.01
CA ILE A 227 53.18 -41.74 -34.21
C ILE A 227 53.65 -40.30 -33.96
N THR A 228 54.95 -40.10 -33.71
CA THR A 228 55.52 -38.78 -33.42
C THR A 228 55.53 -37.86 -34.64
N ASP A 229 55.77 -38.40 -35.84
CA ASP A 229 55.76 -37.61 -37.08
C ASP A 229 54.33 -37.24 -37.47
N PHE A 230 53.39 -38.18 -37.37
CA PHE A 230 51.96 -37.94 -37.61
C PHE A 230 51.37 -36.92 -36.63
N SER A 231 51.69 -37.06 -35.34
CA SER A 231 51.30 -36.14 -34.26
C SER A 231 51.74 -34.69 -34.53
N LYS A 232 52.98 -34.50 -35.00
CA LYS A 232 53.52 -33.18 -35.35
C LYS A 232 52.88 -32.57 -36.59
N VAL A 233 52.61 -33.37 -37.61
CA VAL A 233 52.05 -32.89 -38.89
C VAL A 233 50.58 -32.47 -38.74
N TYR A 234 49.81 -33.19 -37.92
CA TYR A 234 48.39 -32.94 -37.75
C TYR A 234 48.01 -32.26 -36.43
N GLU A 235 49.01 -31.91 -35.60
CA GLU A 235 48.84 -31.26 -34.28
C GLU A 235 47.91 -32.04 -33.33
N ILE A 236 47.97 -33.37 -33.39
CA ILE A 236 47.15 -34.27 -32.54
C ILE A 236 48.02 -34.87 -31.45
N PRO A 237 47.58 -34.89 -30.17
CA PRO A 237 48.30 -35.58 -29.11
C PRO A 237 48.60 -37.04 -29.45
N GLU A 238 49.86 -37.48 -29.26
CA GLU A 238 50.31 -38.85 -29.56
C GLU A 238 49.43 -39.92 -28.89
N SER A 239 48.99 -39.67 -27.65
CA SER A 239 48.09 -40.56 -26.90
C SER A 239 46.74 -40.78 -27.58
N ARG A 240 46.23 -39.79 -28.32
CA ARG A 240 44.99 -39.91 -29.08
C ARG A 240 45.19 -40.70 -30.37
N VAL A 241 46.32 -40.50 -31.04
CA VAL A 241 46.72 -41.27 -32.23
C VAL A 241 46.85 -42.75 -31.88
N GLU A 242 47.52 -43.09 -30.77
CA GLU A 242 47.64 -44.46 -30.26
C GLU A 242 46.29 -45.09 -29.91
N GLN A 243 45.43 -44.37 -29.17
CA GLN A 243 44.09 -44.85 -28.84
C GLN A 243 43.26 -45.12 -30.10
N MET A 244 43.37 -44.26 -31.13
CA MET A 244 42.67 -44.46 -32.39
C MET A 244 43.22 -45.65 -33.17
N LEU A 245 44.55 -45.80 -33.27
CA LEU A 245 45.17 -46.96 -33.91
C LEU A 245 44.74 -48.27 -33.24
N ASN A 246 44.73 -48.32 -31.90
CA ASN A 246 44.23 -49.47 -31.15
C ASN A 246 42.75 -49.76 -31.45
N LYS A 247 41.92 -48.72 -31.53
CA LYS A 247 40.49 -48.82 -31.89
C LYS A 247 40.30 -49.31 -33.33
N MET A 248 41.16 -48.89 -34.27
CA MET A 248 41.13 -49.33 -35.68
C MET A 248 41.58 -50.79 -35.82
N VAL A 249 42.61 -51.21 -35.09
CA VAL A 249 43.06 -52.61 -35.02
C VAL A 249 41.97 -53.50 -34.42
N MET A 250 41.37 -53.10 -33.30
CA MET A 250 40.27 -53.87 -32.67
C MET A 250 39.04 -54.01 -33.57
N LYS A 251 38.77 -53.01 -34.41
CA LYS A 251 37.66 -53.05 -35.37
C LYS A 251 38.00 -53.76 -36.69
N GLY A 252 39.24 -54.24 -36.85
CA GLY A 252 39.69 -54.99 -38.02
C GLY A 252 40.04 -54.14 -39.25
N TYR A 253 40.19 -52.82 -39.09
CA TYR A 253 40.58 -51.93 -40.19
C TYR A 253 42.10 -51.92 -40.46
N LEU A 254 42.90 -52.41 -39.50
CA LEU A 254 44.35 -52.52 -39.58
C LEU A 254 44.79 -53.83 -38.93
N GLU A 255 45.77 -54.52 -39.54
CA GLU A 255 46.43 -55.68 -38.94
C GLU A 255 47.76 -55.24 -38.32
N SER A 256 47.94 -55.50 -37.02
CA SER A 256 49.23 -55.28 -36.38
C SER A 256 50.19 -56.40 -36.79
N ARG A 257 51.19 -56.07 -37.60
CA ARG A 257 52.39 -56.92 -37.75
C ARG A 257 53.38 -56.49 -36.68
N GLY A 258 53.47 -57.29 -35.63
CA GLY A 258 54.56 -57.20 -34.66
C GLY A 258 55.92 -57.47 -35.30
#